data_AF-A0A924GXW3-F1
#
_entry.id   AF-A0A924GXW3-F1
#
_cell.length_a   1.000
_cell.length_b   1.000
_cell.length_c   1.000
_cell.angle_alpha   90.00
_cell.angle_beta   90.00
_cell.angle_gamma   90.00
#
_symmetry.space_group_name_H-M   'P 1'
#
loop_
_entity.id
_entity.type
_entity.pdbx_description
1 polymer ?
#
loop_
_entity_poly.entity_id
_entity_poly.type
_entity_poly.pdbx_seq_one_letter_code
_entity_poly.pdbx_strand_id
1 'polypeptide(L)'
;ALFDTRRSLLRGEGPKPLITGTNTTIGVVATDAVITKAQASRLATMSHDGLARSINPVHTMSDGDTMFMLGTGKSGKTLGMMTLGTMAAEVTAIAVVRAILAARGVTAGGLYLPAAVDL
;
A
#
# COMPACT_ATOMS: atom_id res chain seq x y z
N ALA A 1 -10.21 -2.90 -22.06
CA ALA A 1 -8.93 -2.23 -21.81
C ALA A 1 -8.91 -1.79 -20.35
N LEU A 2 -7.77 -1.93 -19.67
CA LEU A 2 -7.59 -1.32 -18.34
C LEU A 2 -7.66 0.20 -18.53
N PHE A 3 -8.62 0.84 -17.89
CA PHE A 3 -8.76 2.30 -17.92
C PHE A 3 -7.81 2.92 -16.90
N ASP A 4 -7.25 4.09 -17.24
CA ASP A 4 -6.62 4.97 -16.25
C ASP A 4 -7.72 5.49 -15.30
N THR A 5 -7.91 4.78 -14.18
CA THR A 5 -8.94 5.06 -13.18
C THR A 5 -8.87 6.50 -12.70
N ARG A 6 -7.66 7.02 -12.43
CA ARG A 6 -7.48 8.40 -11.97
C ARG A 6 -7.98 9.38 -13.00
N ARG A 7 -7.56 9.22 -14.26
CA ARG A 7 -7.97 10.13 -15.34
C ARG A 7 -9.47 10.09 -15.59
N SER A 8 -10.12 8.93 -15.45
CA SER A 8 -11.58 8.82 -15.56
C SER A 8 -12.30 9.53 -14.42
N LEU A 9 -11.88 9.33 -13.18
CA LEU A 9 -12.47 10.03 -12.02
C LEU A 9 -12.32 11.55 -12.12
N LEU A 10 -11.17 12.04 -12.60
CA LEU A 10 -10.94 13.46 -12.85
C LEU A 10 -11.84 14.05 -13.94
N ARG A 11 -12.38 13.23 -14.85
CA ARG A 11 -13.39 13.63 -15.84
C ARG A 11 -14.83 13.51 -15.33
N GLY A 12 -15.02 13.12 -14.06
CA GLY A 12 -16.34 12.85 -13.49
C GLY A 12 -16.95 11.50 -13.91
N GLU A 13 -16.17 10.63 -14.54
CA GLU A 13 -16.60 9.26 -14.85
C GLU A 13 -16.49 8.43 -13.56
N GLY A 14 -17.63 7.89 -13.09
CA GLY A 14 -17.64 7.02 -11.92
C GLY A 14 -16.83 5.72 -12.13
N PRO A 15 -16.38 5.08 -11.04
CA PRO A 15 -15.57 3.87 -11.12
C PRO A 15 -16.33 2.74 -11.84
N LYS A 16 -15.63 2.04 -12.74
CA LYS A 16 -16.13 0.85 -13.45
C LYS A 16 -15.30 -0.36 -13.03
N PRO A 17 -15.57 -0.96 -11.85
CA PRO A 17 -14.79 -2.09 -11.37
C PRO A 17 -14.94 -3.28 -12.32
N LEU A 18 -13.82 -3.96 -12.61
CA LEU A 18 -13.84 -5.21 -13.37
C LEU A 18 -14.42 -6.35 -12.54
N ILE A 19 -14.23 -6.30 -11.22
CA ILE A 19 -14.81 -7.20 -10.23
C ILE A 19 -15.22 -6.33 -9.03
N THR A 20 -16.47 -6.44 -8.58
CA THR A 20 -17.00 -5.61 -7.47
C THR A 20 -16.32 -5.98 -6.15
N GLY A 21 -15.81 -4.99 -5.40
CA GLY A 21 -15.29 -5.17 -4.04
C GLY A 21 -13.89 -5.81 -3.94
N THR A 22 -13.03 -5.64 -4.94
CA THR A 22 -11.76 -6.40 -5.04
C THR A 22 -10.46 -5.63 -4.79
N ASN A 23 -10.52 -4.37 -4.39
CA ASN A 23 -9.30 -3.59 -4.20
C ASN A 23 -9.00 -3.51 -2.70
N THR A 24 -7.85 -4.00 -2.27
CA THR A 24 -7.44 -4.00 -0.86
C THR A 24 -5.92 -4.08 -0.80
N THR A 25 -5.26 -3.14 -0.12
CA THR A 25 -3.87 -3.32 0.28
C THR A 25 -3.78 -3.69 1.76
N ILE A 26 -3.23 -4.87 2.06
CA ILE A 26 -2.93 -5.27 3.44
C ILE A 26 -1.41 -5.33 3.59
N GLY A 27 -0.86 -4.57 4.54
CA GLY A 27 0.58 -4.47 4.72
C GLY A 27 1.02 -4.51 6.17
N VAL A 28 2.28 -4.88 6.36
CA VAL A 28 2.96 -4.89 7.66
C VAL A 28 4.28 -4.15 7.53
N VAL A 29 4.51 -3.18 8.41
CA VAL A 29 5.81 -2.53 8.60
C VAL A 29 6.41 -3.05 9.92
N ALA A 30 7.70 -3.35 9.91
CA ALA A 30 8.39 -3.86 11.08
C ALA A 30 9.70 -3.11 11.33
N THR A 31 10.03 -2.89 12.61
CA THR A 31 11.30 -2.31 13.05
C THR A 31 11.86 -3.08 14.25
N ASP A 32 13.18 -3.03 14.42
CA ASP A 32 13.87 -3.51 15.61
C ASP A 32 14.05 -2.41 16.68
N ALA A 33 13.64 -1.18 16.40
CA ALA A 33 13.57 -0.10 17.38
C ALA A 33 12.58 -0.45 18.51
N VAL A 34 12.86 0.08 19.69
CA VAL A 34 11.93 0.03 20.83
C VAL A 34 10.85 1.08 20.60
N ILE A 35 9.60 0.62 20.47
CA ILE A 35 8.42 1.47 20.27
C ILE A 35 7.29 1.04 21.20
N THR A 36 6.50 2.01 21.66
CA THR A 36 5.27 1.74 22.43
C THR A 36 4.11 1.37 21.49
N LYS A 37 3.02 0.83 22.04
CA LYS A 37 1.80 0.53 21.28
C LYS A 37 1.19 1.78 20.61
N ALA A 38 1.21 2.92 21.30
CA ALA A 38 0.74 4.19 20.75
C ALA A 38 1.61 4.66 19.57
N GLN A 39 2.92 4.55 19.70
CA GLN A 39 3.85 4.86 18.61
C GLN A 39 3.64 3.91 17.43
N ALA A 40 3.48 2.60 17.67
CA ALA A 40 3.19 1.63 16.62
C ALA A 40 1.90 1.97 15.87
N SER A 41 0.80 2.26 16.58
CA SER A 41 -0.47 2.69 15.97
C SER A 41 -0.29 3.92 15.08
N ARG A 42 0.43 4.94 15.58
CA ARG A 42 0.69 6.16 14.79
C ARG A 42 1.57 5.88 13.56
N LEU A 43 2.59 5.04 13.70
CA LEU A 43 3.47 4.64 12.59
C LEU A 43 2.72 3.82 11.54
N ALA A 44 1.78 2.96 11.95
CA ALA A 44 0.89 2.26 11.04
C ALA A 44 0.07 3.27 10.21
N THR A 45 -0.53 4.29 10.84
CA THR A 45 -1.20 5.37 10.10
C THR A 45 -0.26 6.09 9.14
N MET A 46 0.95 6.45 9.57
CA MET A 46 1.92 7.15 8.72
C MET A 46 2.37 6.31 7.51
N SER A 47 2.36 4.98 7.61
CA SER A 47 2.71 4.10 6.49
C SER A 47 1.72 4.20 5.31
N HIS A 48 0.48 4.63 5.54
CA HIS A 48 -0.49 4.90 4.47
C HIS A 48 -0.01 6.00 3.51
N ASP A 49 0.84 6.94 3.95
CA ASP A 49 1.44 7.92 3.05
C ASP A 49 2.28 7.24 1.95
N GLY A 50 2.89 6.09 2.25
CA GLY A 50 3.60 5.27 1.28
C GLY A 50 2.66 4.66 0.23
N LEU A 51 1.48 4.21 0.67
CA LEU A 51 0.42 3.75 -0.24
C LEU A 51 -0.01 4.90 -1.17
N ALA A 52 -0.28 6.09 -0.62
CA ALA A 52 -0.69 7.25 -1.41
C ALA A 52 0.37 7.75 -2.41
N ARG A 53 1.67 7.53 -2.13
CA ARG A 53 2.76 7.85 -3.07
C ARG A 53 2.90 6.83 -4.20
N SER A 54 2.43 5.60 -4.02
CA SER A 54 2.66 4.48 -4.96
C SER A 54 1.39 3.97 -5.64
N ILE A 55 0.21 4.30 -5.12
CA ILE A 55 -1.12 3.92 -5.64
C ILE A 55 -1.95 5.19 -5.79
N ASN A 56 -2.54 5.41 -6.97
CA ASN A 56 -3.30 6.62 -7.25
C ASN A 56 -4.49 6.36 -8.20
N PRO A 57 -5.75 6.52 -7.74
CA PRO A 57 -6.15 6.86 -6.37
C PRO A 57 -5.98 5.69 -5.39
N VAL A 58 -5.93 5.99 -4.09
CA VAL A 58 -5.93 5.03 -2.97
C VAL A 58 -6.95 5.47 -1.92
N HIS A 59 -7.32 4.59 -0.98
CA HIS A 59 -8.29 4.89 0.08
C HIS A 59 -9.67 5.29 -0.45
N THR A 60 -10.05 4.72 -1.59
CA THR A 60 -11.40 4.88 -2.14
C THR A 60 -12.41 4.10 -1.30
N MET A 61 -13.71 4.36 -1.52
CA MET A 61 -14.79 3.59 -0.87
C MET A 61 -14.79 2.09 -1.25
N SER A 62 -14.02 1.71 -2.27
CA SER A 62 -13.86 0.31 -2.67
C SER A 62 -12.61 -0.35 -2.08
N ASP A 63 -11.78 0.40 -1.34
CA ASP A 63 -10.51 -0.08 -0.79
C ASP A 63 -10.62 -0.53 0.67
N GLY A 64 -10.10 -1.71 0.96
CA GLY A 64 -9.94 -2.24 2.32
C GLY A 64 -8.57 -1.97 2.96
N ASP A 65 -7.93 -0.84 2.66
CA ASP A 65 -6.52 -0.61 2.99
C ASP A 65 -6.23 -0.68 4.50
N THR A 66 -5.34 -1.59 4.91
CA THR A 66 -5.01 -1.82 6.32
C THR A 66 -3.51 -2.05 6.51
N MET A 67 -2.88 -1.21 7.33
CA MET A 67 -1.47 -1.32 7.69
C MET A 67 -1.28 -1.69 9.16
N PHE A 68 -0.40 -2.65 9.43
CA PHE A 68 0.02 -3.04 10.77
C PHE A 68 1.47 -2.64 11.04
N MET A 69 1.79 -2.29 12.29
CA MET A 69 3.14 -1.96 12.71
C MET A 69 3.62 -2.87 13.83
N LEU A 70 4.85 -3.38 13.68
CA LEU A 70 5.51 -4.27 14.64
C LEU A 70 6.85 -3.67 15.08
N GLY A 71 7.11 -3.67 16.39
CA GLY A 71 8.39 -3.34 16.97
C GLY A 71 8.94 -4.54 17.72
N THR A 72 10.07 -5.09 17.30
CA THR A 72 10.68 -6.24 17.99
C THR A 72 11.53 -5.83 19.18
N GLY A 73 11.97 -4.57 19.26
CA GLY A 73 12.80 -4.04 20.33
C GLY A 73 14.23 -4.58 20.40
N LYS A 74 14.64 -5.44 19.45
CA LYS A 74 15.95 -6.12 19.46
C LYS A 74 17.15 -5.18 19.38
N SER A 75 16.98 -3.98 18.84
CA SER A 75 18.08 -3.01 18.76
C SER A 75 18.41 -2.35 20.10
N GLY A 76 17.47 -2.37 21.06
CA GLY A 76 17.56 -1.60 22.31
C GLY A 76 17.54 -0.08 22.12
N LYS A 77 17.34 0.42 20.90
CA LYS A 77 17.39 1.85 20.56
C LYS A 77 15.99 2.42 20.38
N THR A 78 15.79 3.63 20.88
CA THR A 78 14.61 4.44 20.59
C THR A 78 14.98 5.48 19.53
N LEU A 79 14.12 5.65 18.52
CA LEU A 79 14.25 6.68 17.50
C LEU A 79 13.08 7.66 17.57
N GLY A 80 13.28 8.87 17.04
CA GLY A 80 12.23 9.87 16.95
C GLY A 80 11.10 9.44 16.00
N MET A 81 9.86 9.81 16.33
CA MET A 81 8.68 9.46 15.53
C MET A 81 8.72 10.03 14.10
N MET A 82 9.33 11.19 13.90
CA MET A 82 9.51 11.78 12.57
C MET A 82 10.40 10.88 11.71
N THR A 83 11.54 10.44 12.25
CA THR A 83 12.48 9.54 11.56
C THR A 83 11.80 8.20 11.23
N LEU A 84 11.22 7.54 12.24
CA LEU A 84 10.54 6.25 12.05
C LEU A 84 9.36 6.36 11.08
N GLY A 85 8.59 7.44 11.15
CA GLY A 85 7.44 7.67 10.30
C GLY A 85 7.80 7.89 8.84
N THR A 86 8.84 8.70 8.57
CA THR A 86 9.38 8.87 7.22
C THR A 86 9.86 7.55 6.66
N MET A 87 10.60 6.76 7.45
CA MET A 87 11.07 5.43 7.03
C MET A 87 9.90 4.47 6.77
N ALA A 88 8.85 4.49 7.59
CA ALA A 88 7.67 3.64 7.44
C ALA A 88 6.90 3.95 6.15
N ALA A 89 6.70 5.22 5.83
CA ALA A 89 6.08 5.63 4.57
C ALA A 89 6.94 5.24 3.36
N GLU A 90 8.25 5.48 3.44
CA GLU A 90 9.19 5.18 2.35
C GLU A 90 9.27 3.69 2.04
N VAL A 91 9.47 2.86 3.07
CA VAL A 91 9.56 1.40 2.87
C VAL A 91 8.26 0.81 2.35
N THR A 92 7.11 1.41 2.71
CA THR A 92 5.80 1.00 2.20
C THR A 92 5.69 1.29 0.70
N ALA A 93 6.06 2.49 0.25
CA ALA A 93 6.08 2.81 -1.18
C ALA A 93 7.01 1.87 -1.98
N ILE A 94 8.21 1.63 -1.45
CA ILE A 94 9.17 0.68 -2.06
C ILE A 94 8.58 -0.73 -2.13
N ALA A 95 7.92 -1.19 -1.07
CA ALA A 95 7.32 -2.53 -1.02
C ALA A 95 6.22 -2.69 -2.07
N VAL A 96 5.35 -1.69 -2.26
CA VAL A 96 4.31 -1.70 -3.30
C VAL A 96 4.94 -1.80 -4.69
N VAL A 97 5.94 -0.97 -5.00
CA VAL A 97 6.62 -1.01 -6.31
C VAL A 97 7.30 -2.36 -6.53
N ARG A 98 7.95 -2.92 -5.50
CA ARG A 98 8.54 -4.27 -5.59
C ARG A 98 7.49 -5.34 -5.85
N ALA A 99 6.31 -5.27 -5.23
CA ALA A 99 5.24 -6.21 -5.47
C ALA A 99 4.74 -6.15 -6.92
N ILE A 100 4.57 -4.95 -7.47
CA ILE A 100 4.17 -4.74 -8.87
C ILE A 100 5.20 -5.35 -9.83
N LEU A 101 6.49 -5.09 -9.60
CA LEU A 101 7.57 -5.60 -10.45
C LEU A 101 7.80 -7.12 -10.32
N ALA A 102 7.43 -7.70 -9.17
CA ALA A 102 7.55 -9.14 -8.94
C ALA A 102 6.32 -9.94 -9.41
N ALA A 103 5.21 -9.26 -9.72
CA ALA A 103 3.98 -9.90 -10.18
C ALA A 103 4.18 -10.60 -11.53
N ARG A 104 3.35 -11.61 -11.78
CA ARG A 104 3.26 -12.32 -13.07
C ARG A 104 1.82 -12.30 -13.53
N GLY A 105 1.60 -12.22 -14.85
CA GLY A 105 0.26 -12.28 -15.39
C GLY A 105 -0.47 -13.57 -15.00
N VAL A 106 -1.78 -13.47 -14.79
CA VAL A 106 -2.64 -14.59 -14.39
C VAL A 106 -3.94 -14.60 -15.19
N THR A 107 -4.48 -15.80 -15.43
CA THR A 107 -5.83 -15.95 -15.98
C THR A 107 -6.77 -16.40 -14.87
N ALA A 108 -7.79 -15.60 -14.57
CA ALA A 108 -8.78 -15.89 -13.54
C ALA A 108 -10.19 -15.61 -14.08
N GLY A 109 -11.11 -16.57 -13.93
CA GLY A 109 -12.50 -16.40 -14.38
C GLY A 109 -12.66 -16.11 -15.88
N GLY A 110 -11.75 -16.60 -16.72
CA GLY A 110 -11.74 -16.31 -18.17
C GLY A 110 -11.17 -14.94 -18.55
N LEU A 111 -10.75 -14.14 -17.58
CA LEU A 111 -10.07 -12.85 -17.79
C LEU A 111 -8.56 -13.03 -17.61
N TYR A 112 -7.78 -12.58 -18.60
CA TYR A 112 -6.33 -12.45 -18.45
C TYR A 112 -5.97 -11.10 -17.84
N LEU A 113 -5.22 -11.12 -16.74
CA LEU A 113 -4.70 -9.97 -16.02
C LEU A 113 -3.17 -9.95 -16.21
N PRO A 114 -2.63 -9.07 -17.07
CA PRO A 114 -1.18 -8.97 -17.26
C PRO A 114 -0.51 -8.36 -16.02
N ALA A 115 0.75 -8.74 -15.75
CA ALA A 115 1.59 -7.99 -14.83
C ALA A 115 2.17 -6.75 -15.51
N ALA A 116 2.66 -5.79 -14.72
CA ALA A 116 3.28 -4.58 -15.26
C ALA A 116 4.50 -4.87 -16.15
N VAL A 117 5.20 -5.98 -15.90
CA VAL A 117 6.35 -6.42 -16.70
C VAL A 117 5.98 -7.06 -18.03
N ASP A 118 4.70 -7.38 -18.22
CA ASP A 118 4.15 -7.96 -19.46
C ASP A 118 3.69 -6.86 -20.45
N LEU A 119 3.69 -5.59 -20.03
CA LEU A 119 3.20 -4.41 -20.77
C LEU A 119 4.35 -3.56 -21.33
#